data_AF-A0A161MLX9-F1
#
_entry.id   AF-A0A161MLX9-F1
#
_cell.length_a   1.000
_cell.length_b   1.000
_cell.length_c   1.000
_cell.angle_alpha   90.00
_cell.angle_beta   90.00
_cell.angle_gamma   90.00
#
_symmetry.space_group_name_H-M   'P 1'
#
loop_
_entity.id
_entity.type
_entity.pdbx_description
1 polymer ?
#
loop_
_entity_poly.entity_id
_entity_poly.type
_entity_poly.pdbx_seq_one_letter_code
_entity_poly.pdbx_strand_id
1 'polypeptide(L)'
;EGVVVTSGEKWKLLRKPLNKLFNNKMLEESWDVFDKYGDTLTNLLAEKAAKHKPINIKHYISLYSLDCISKTHFLFISNELKNNSFDFMRKVETTFKEAFATAVRPTRWIKFIFDRTSEGIT
;
A
#
# COMPACT_ATOMS: atom_id res chain seq x y z
N GLU A 1 14.09 11.47 1.59
CA GLU A 1 13.20 11.56 0.41
C GLU A 1 13.20 10.21 -0.30
N GLY A 2 12.04 9.76 -0.80
CA GLY A 2 11.90 8.44 -1.43
C GLY A 2 12.08 8.48 -2.96
N VAL A 3 12.19 7.30 -3.58
CA VAL A 3 12.34 7.16 -5.04
C VAL A 3 11.19 7.79 -5.84
N VAL A 4 9.99 7.85 -5.26
CA VAL A 4 8.78 8.39 -5.93
C VAL A 4 8.76 9.94 -5.93
N VAL A 5 9.45 10.57 -4.98
CA VAL A 5 9.40 12.04 -4.78
C VAL A 5 10.64 12.73 -5.36
N THR A 6 11.73 11.99 -5.53
CA THR A 6 13.02 12.54 -5.97
C THR A 6 13.19 12.51 -7.48
N SER A 7 14.01 13.42 -8.02
CA SER A 7 14.34 13.51 -9.44
C SER A 7 15.85 13.66 -9.66
N GLY A 8 16.31 13.53 -10.91
CA GLY A 8 17.71 13.71 -11.30
C GLY A 8 18.67 12.64 -10.76
N GLU A 9 19.90 13.05 -10.40
CA GLU A 9 20.94 12.14 -9.92
C GLU A 9 20.57 11.46 -8.60
N LYS A 10 19.86 12.16 -7.71
CA LYS A 10 19.35 11.58 -6.45
C LYS A 10 18.40 10.41 -6.71
N TRP A 11 17.50 10.55 -7.68
CA TRP A 11 16.61 9.48 -8.10
C TRP A 11 17.39 8.27 -8.64
N LYS A 12 18.40 8.50 -9.49
CA LYS A 12 19.23 7.40 -10.04
C LYS A 12 19.92 6.61 -8.93
N LEU A 13 20.47 7.31 -7.94
CA LEU A 13 21.12 6.69 -6.77
C LEU A 13 20.14 5.84 -5.96
N LEU A 14 18.92 6.34 -5.72
CA LEU A 14 17.88 5.61 -4.99
C LEU A 14 17.26 4.46 -5.79
N ARG A 15 17.17 4.58 -7.13
CA ARG A 15 16.56 3.56 -8.01
C ARG A 15 17.48 2.35 -8.23
N LYS A 16 18.79 2.56 -8.26
CA LYS A 16 19.79 1.51 -8.58
C LYS A 16 19.71 0.27 -7.67
N PRO A 17 19.57 0.39 -6.33
CA PRO A 17 19.37 -0.77 -5.45
C PRO A 17 18.06 -1.52 -5.70
N LEU A 18 16.97 -0.80 -6.03
CA LEU A 18 15.65 -1.41 -6.25
C LEU A 18 15.65 -2.39 -7.44
N ASN A 19 16.48 -2.17 -8.46
CA ASN A 19 16.61 -3.11 -9.58
C ASN A 19 17.11 -4.49 -9.12
N LYS A 20 17.91 -4.55 -8.05
CA LYS A 20 18.36 -5.82 -7.47
C LYS A 20 17.27 -6.49 -6.64
N LEU A 21 16.35 -5.71 -6.05
CA LEU A 21 15.25 -6.23 -5.25
C LEU A 21 14.09 -6.75 -6.11
N PHE A 22 13.84 -6.14 -7.26
CA PHE A 22 12.79 -6.54 -8.21
C PHE A 22 13.38 -7.24 -9.44
N ASN A 23 14.24 -8.23 -9.21
CA ASN A 23 14.73 -9.11 -10.27
C ASN A 23 13.84 -10.36 -10.38
N ASN A 24 13.90 -11.09 -11.51
CA ASN A 24 13.05 -12.26 -11.73
C ASN A 24 13.21 -13.34 -10.66
N LYS A 25 14.43 -13.57 -10.18
CA LYS A 25 14.70 -14.54 -9.11
C LYS A 25 13.98 -14.17 -7.81
N MET A 26 13.96 -12.89 -7.44
CA MET A 26 13.22 -12.42 -6.27
C MET A 26 11.70 -12.56 -6.43
N LEU A 27 11.20 -12.42 -7.66
CA LEU A 27 9.79 -12.66 -7.96
C LEU A 27 9.43 -14.15 -7.86
N GLU A 28 10.29 -15.03 -8.35
CA GLU A 28 10.15 -16.48 -8.22
C GLU A 28 10.15 -16.90 -6.73
N GLU A 29 11.07 -16.36 -5.93
CA GLU A 29 11.12 -16.59 -4.47
C GLU A 29 9.86 -16.06 -3.73
N SER A 30 9.17 -15.07 -4.31
CA SER A 30 7.94 -14.51 -3.76
C SER A 30 6.69 -15.29 -4.16
N TRP A 31 6.76 -16.17 -5.16
CA TRP A 31 5.60 -16.88 -5.71
C TRP A 31 4.90 -17.75 -4.66
N ASP A 32 5.67 -18.51 -3.89
CA ASP A 32 5.15 -19.37 -2.81
C ASP A 32 4.36 -18.58 -1.76
N VAL A 33 4.77 -17.33 -1.53
CA VAL A 33 4.08 -16.43 -0.60
C VAL A 33 2.73 -16.01 -1.18
N PHE A 34 2.70 -15.61 -2.45
CA PHE A 34 1.46 -15.22 -3.11
C PHE A 34 0.44 -16.37 -3.15
N ASP A 35 0.90 -17.58 -3.46
CA ASP A 35 0.05 -18.77 -3.51
C ASP A 35 -0.59 -19.07 -2.13
N LYS A 36 0.25 -19.10 -1.08
CA LYS A 36 -0.20 -19.35 0.29
C LYS A 36 -1.21 -18.31 0.81
N TYR A 37 -0.96 -17.03 0.57
CA TYR A 37 -1.91 -15.98 0.97
C TYR A 37 -3.13 -15.96 0.04
N GLY A 38 -2.97 -16.40 -1.21
CA GLY A 38 -4.04 -16.55 -2.20
C GLY A 38 -5.06 -17.59 -1.75
N ASP A 39 -4.61 -18.75 -1.32
CA ASP A 39 -5.45 -19.79 -0.71
C ASP A 39 -6.20 -19.28 0.53
N THR A 40 -5.54 -18.46 1.35
CA THR A 40 -6.19 -17.86 2.52
C THR A 40 -7.31 -16.89 2.10
N LEU A 41 -7.07 -16.09 1.06
CA LEU A 41 -8.04 -15.14 0.53
C LEU A 41 -9.25 -15.85 -0.10
N THR A 42 -9.01 -16.88 -0.93
CA THR A 42 -10.08 -17.62 -1.62
C THR A 42 -10.99 -18.33 -0.63
N ASN A 43 -10.41 -18.99 0.39
CA ASN A 43 -11.17 -19.62 1.48
C ASN A 43 -12.04 -18.60 2.24
N LEU A 44 -11.46 -17.45 2.62
CA LEU A 44 -12.19 -16.38 3.30
C LEU A 44 -13.34 -15.83 2.44
N LEU A 45 -13.10 -15.62 1.15
CA LEU A 45 -14.13 -15.12 0.23
C LEU A 45 -15.24 -16.16 0.02
N ALA A 46 -14.92 -17.45 -0.07
CA ALA A 46 -15.90 -18.52 -0.16
C ALA A 46 -16.82 -18.56 1.07
N GLU A 47 -16.26 -18.48 2.28
CA GLU A 47 -17.03 -18.41 3.52
C GLU A 47 -17.94 -17.17 3.60
N LYS A 48 -17.50 -16.04 3.06
CA LYS A 48 -18.29 -14.80 3.02
C LYS A 48 -19.38 -14.88 1.94
N ALA A 49 -19.08 -15.48 0.79
CA ALA A 49 -20.02 -15.65 -0.31
C ALA A 49 -21.19 -16.58 0.07
N ALA A 50 -20.92 -17.61 0.87
CA ALA A 50 -21.95 -18.50 1.43
C ALA A 50 -23.02 -17.77 2.26
N LYS A 51 -22.76 -16.54 2.72
CA LYS A 51 -23.71 -15.72 3.49
C LYS A 51 -24.68 -14.93 2.60
N HIS A 52 -24.58 -15.04 1.27
CA HIS A 52 -25.41 -14.35 0.28
C HIS A 52 -25.54 -12.83 0.49
N LYS A 53 -24.50 -12.19 1.03
CA LYS A 53 -24.43 -10.74 1.23
C LYS A 53 -23.43 -10.11 0.26
N PRO A 54 -23.64 -8.86 -0.17
CA PRO A 54 -22.64 -8.11 -0.93
C PRO A 54 -21.30 -8.04 -0.17
N ILE A 55 -20.21 -8.27 -0.89
CA ILE A 55 -18.85 -8.26 -0.32
C ILE A 55 -18.07 -7.11 -0.95
N ASN A 56 -17.42 -6.29 -0.12
CA ASN A 56 -16.46 -5.32 -0.59
C ASN A 56 -15.12 -6.02 -0.90
N ILE A 57 -14.93 -6.42 -2.16
CA ILE A 57 -13.72 -7.14 -2.59
C ILE A 57 -12.47 -6.27 -2.45
N LYS A 58 -12.56 -4.95 -2.66
CA LYS A 58 -11.43 -4.01 -2.51
C LYS A 58 -10.81 -4.13 -1.12
N HIS A 59 -11.64 -4.25 -0.08
CA HIS A 59 -11.19 -4.41 1.31
C HIS A 59 -10.30 -5.65 1.49
N TYR A 60 -10.77 -6.82 1.05
CA TYR A 60 -10.04 -8.08 1.23
C TYR A 60 -8.79 -8.17 0.35
N ILE A 61 -8.85 -7.70 -0.90
CA ILE A 61 -7.68 -7.62 -1.77
C ILE A 61 -6.61 -6.69 -1.18
N SER A 62 -7.02 -5.54 -0.61
CA SER A 62 -6.08 -4.60 0.02
C SER A 62 -5.32 -5.25 1.18
N LEU A 63 -6.01 -6.04 2.02
CA LEU A 63 -5.39 -6.76 3.13
C LEU A 63 -4.47 -7.88 2.64
N TYR A 64 -4.89 -8.63 1.62
CA TYR A 64 -4.05 -9.65 0.98
C TYR A 64 -2.75 -9.04 0.42
N SER A 65 -2.84 -7.94 -0.31
CA SER A 65 -1.67 -7.26 -0.88
C SER A 65 -0.73 -6.76 0.21
N LEU A 66 -1.27 -6.25 1.32
CA LEU A 66 -0.47 -5.81 2.46
C LEU A 66 0.30 -6.96 3.11
N ASP A 67 -0.37 -8.10 3.36
CA ASP A 67 0.27 -9.28 3.94
C ASP A 67 1.34 -9.86 3.01
N CYS A 68 1.07 -9.89 1.70
CA CYS A 68 2.04 -10.34 0.69
C CYS A 68 3.29 -9.48 0.67
N ILE A 69 3.16 -8.16 0.61
CA ILE A 69 4.31 -7.23 0.59
C ILE A 69 5.06 -7.29 1.93
N SER A 70 4.33 -7.35 3.06
CA SER A 70 4.91 -7.48 4.39
C SER A 70 5.78 -8.72 4.53
N LYS A 71 5.30 -9.84 4.00
CA LYS A 71 6.03 -11.11 4.07
C LYS A 71 7.20 -11.17 3.11
N THR A 72 7.01 -10.72 1.86
CA THR A 72 8.04 -10.81 0.80
C THR A 72 9.17 -9.79 0.98
N HIS A 73 8.86 -8.55 1.32
CA HIS A 73 9.84 -7.45 1.34
C HIS A 73 10.33 -7.09 2.73
N PHE A 74 9.46 -7.20 3.75
CA PHE A 74 9.79 -6.82 5.13
C PHE A 74 10.05 -8.03 6.04
N LEU A 75 9.91 -9.26 5.52
CA LEU A 75 10.06 -10.53 6.24
C LEU A 75 9.24 -10.60 7.55
N PHE A 76 8.21 -9.76 7.67
CA PHE A 76 7.35 -9.65 8.84
C PHE A 76 5.98 -10.28 8.56
N ILE A 77 5.34 -10.80 9.61
CA ILE A 77 4.05 -11.47 9.52
C ILE A 77 3.00 -10.56 10.18
N SER A 78 2.23 -9.83 9.37
CA SER A 78 1.15 -8.95 9.86
C SER A 78 -0.14 -9.74 10.14
N ASN A 79 -0.50 -10.68 9.26
CA ASN A 79 -1.76 -11.47 9.33
C ASN A 79 -3.02 -10.59 9.35
N GLU A 80 -2.99 -9.43 8.69
CA GLU A 80 -4.12 -8.48 8.68
C GLU A 80 -5.34 -9.06 7.97
N LEU A 81 -5.14 -9.93 6.97
CA LEU A 81 -6.23 -10.59 6.25
C LEU A 81 -7.07 -11.51 7.17
N LYS A 82 -6.40 -12.23 8.08
CA LYS A 82 -7.08 -13.11 9.05
C LYS A 82 -7.74 -12.31 10.16
N ASN A 83 -7.04 -11.30 10.68
CA ASN A 83 -7.54 -10.45 11.75
C ASN A 83 -8.59 -9.43 11.26
N ASN A 84 -8.73 -9.29 9.94
CA ASN A 84 -9.59 -8.31 9.28
C ASN A 84 -9.36 -6.87 9.81
N SER A 85 -8.11 -6.57 10.20
CA SER A 85 -7.72 -5.26 10.69
C SER A 85 -7.35 -4.37 9.51
N PHE A 86 -8.07 -3.26 9.37
CA PHE A 86 -7.96 -2.37 8.21
C PHE A 86 -7.38 -1.00 8.58
N ASP A 87 -6.87 -0.84 9.79
CA ASP A 87 -6.43 0.46 10.30
C ASP A 87 -5.21 1.00 9.54
N PHE A 88 -4.27 0.12 9.21
CA PHE A 88 -3.13 0.50 8.36
C PHE A 88 -3.59 0.91 6.96
N MET A 89 -4.40 0.08 6.30
CA MET A 89 -4.89 0.38 4.95
C MET A 89 -5.78 1.62 4.91
N ARG A 90 -6.57 1.88 5.96
CA ARG A 90 -7.36 3.10 6.09
C ARG A 90 -6.47 4.33 6.18
N LYS A 91 -5.43 4.29 7.02
CA LYS A 91 -4.47 5.40 7.15
C LYS A 91 -3.78 5.66 5.80
N VAL A 92 -3.32 4.61 5.13
CA VAL A 92 -2.74 4.70 3.79
C VAL A 92 -3.71 5.36 2.80
N GLU A 93 -4.97 4.93 2.77
CA GLU A 93 -5.98 5.52 1.88
C GLU A 93 -6.24 7.00 2.17
N THR A 94 -6.30 7.39 3.45
CA THR A 94 -6.45 8.79 3.86
C THR A 94 -5.24 9.62 3.42
N THR A 95 -4.02 9.15 3.71
CA THR A 95 -2.79 9.84 3.31
C THR A 95 -2.68 9.98 1.80
N PHE A 96 -3.04 8.96 1.02
CA PHE A 96 -3.06 9.06 -0.44
C PHE A 96 -4.08 10.09 -0.95
N LYS A 97 -5.28 10.14 -0.34
CA LYS A 97 -6.29 11.15 -0.68
C LYS A 97 -5.79 12.56 -0.39
N GLU A 98 -5.15 12.76 0.75
CA GLU A 98 -4.57 14.05 1.14
C GLU A 98 -3.42 14.47 0.23
N ALA A 99 -2.49 13.55 -0.05
CA ALA A 99 -1.37 13.77 -0.96
C ALA A 99 -1.87 14.11 -2.38
N PHE A 100 -2.88 13.38 -2.87
CA PHE A 100 -3.51 13.67 -4.16
C PHE A 100 -4.19 15.04 -4.15
N ALA A 101 -4.95 15.38 -3.10
CA ALA A 101 -5.58 16.69 -2.96
C ALA A 101 -4.54 17.83 -2.95
N THR A 102 -3.38 17.61 -2.36
CA THR A 102 -2.24 18.55 -2.40
C THR A 102 -1.64 18.64 -3.79
N ALA A 103 -1.54 17.54 -4.54
CA ALA A 103 -1.06 17.56 -5.92
C ALA A 103 -2.02 18.33 -6.87
N VAL A 104 -3.34 18.24 -6.70
CA VAL A 104 -4.29 18.90 -7.61
C VAL A 104 -4.69 20.32 -7.21
N ARG A 105 -4.35 20.78 -5.99
CA ARG A 105 -4.69 22.14 -5.50
C ARG A 105 -3.45 23.03 -5.47
N PRO A 106 -3.27 23.94 -6.45
CA PRO A 106 -2.13 24.86 -6.48
C PRO A 106 -2.05 25.77 -5.24
N THR A 107 -3.18 26.04 -4.60
CA THR A 107 -3.25 26.82 -3.35
C THR A 107 -2.49 26.17 -2.19
N ARG A 108 -2.31 24.84 -2.22
CA ARG A 108 -1.52 24.11 -1.22
C ARG A 108 -0.02 24.07 -1.56
N TRP A 109 0.39 24.50 -2.75
CA TRP A 109 1.81 24.53 -3.15
C TRP A 109 2.52 25.78 -2.61
N ILE A 110 1.77 26.86 -2.46
CA ILE A 110 2.27 28.11 -1.90
C ILE A 110 2.20 27.99 -0.38
N LYS A 111 3.34 27.73 0.26
CA LYS A 111 3.46 27.55 1.71
C LYS A 111 2.77 28.65 2.51
N PHE A 112 2.92 29.91 2.10
CA PHE A 112 2.25 31.05 2.75
C PHE A 112 0.72 30.96 2.79
N ILE A 113 0.09 30.44 1.73
CA ILE A 113 -1.36 30.27 1.66
C ILE A 113 -1.78 29.04 2.45
N PHE A 114 -1.03 27.94 2.31
CA PHE A 114 -1.29 26.69 3.02
C PHE A 114 -1.26 26.87 4.54
N ASP A 115 -0.23 27.54 5.07
CA ASP A 115 -0.04 27.80 6.50
C ASP A 115 -1.16 28.69 7.11
N ARG A 116 -1.98 29.36 6.27
CA ARG A 116 -3.14 30.17 6.70
C ARG A 116 -4.48 29.46 6.56
N THR A 117 -4.51 28.23 6.05
CA THR A 117 -5.71 27.39 6.02
C THR A 117 -5.82 26.57 7.30
N SER A 118 -7.03 26.14 7.67
CA SER A 118 -7.28 25.28 8.84
C SER A 118 -6.53 23.94 8.80
N GLU A 119 -5.97 23.55 7.64
CA GLU A 119 -5.21 22.32 7.42
C GLU A 119 -3.69 22.51 7.59
N GLY A 120 -3.18 23.75 7.52
CA GLY A 120 -1.77 24.08 7.71
C GLY A 120 -1.42 24.53 9.12
N ILE A 121 -2.45 24.79 9.94
CA ILE A 121 -2.32 25.10 11.37
C ILE A 121 -2.40 23.78 12.16
N THR A 122 -1.39 22.93 11.99
CA THR A 122 -1.16 21.70 12.80
C THR A 122 0.32 21.45 12.96
#